data_AF-A0AAU2BZT9-F1
#
_entry.id   AF-A0AAU2BZT9-F1
#
_cell.length_a   1.000
_cell.length_b   1.000
_cell.length_c   1.000
_cell.angle_alpha   90.00
_cell.angle_beta   90.00
_cell.angle_gamma   90.00
#
_symmetry.space_group_name_H-M   'P 1'
#
loop_
_entity.id
_entity.type
_entity.pdbx_description
1 polymer ?
#
loop_
_entity_poly.entity_id
_entity_poly.type
_entity_poly.pdbx_seq_one_letter_code
_entity_poly.pdbx_strand_id
1 'polypeptide(L)' 'MATEKGDVQVRITYDGDRITAVKMLKQPNHPQTTAAVPKLIAETLAAQSADIDTVSGATLTSDGYKESLQAAIDAKGA' A
#
# COMPACT_ATOMS: atom_id res chain seq x y z
N MET A 1 -15.96 6.26 8.03
CA MET A 1 -14.98 7.29 8.42
C MET A 1 -13.82 7.17 7.46
N ALA A 2 -13.64 8.13 6.56
CA ALA A 2 -12.50 8.15 5.66
C ALA A 2 -11.29 8.52 6.49
N THR A 3 -10.31 7.64 6.60
CA THR A 3 -9.07 7.91 7.34
C THR A 3 -8.46 9.21 6.81
N GLU A 4 -8.31 10.21 7.67
CA GLU A 4 -7.66 11.51 7.45
C GLU A 4 -6.14 11.35 7.20
N LYS A 5 -5.73 10.47 6.27
CA LYS A 5 -4.33 10.17 5.92
C LYS A 5 -4.02 10.70 4.51
N GLY A 6 -3.80 12.01 4.44
CA GLY A 6 -4.07 12.90 3.31
C GLY A 6 -3.37 12.72 1.95
N ASP A 7 -2.37 11.85 1.76
CA ASP A 7 -1.62 11.81 0.47
C ASP A 7 -1.52 10.44 -0.19
N VAL A 8 -1.60 9.34 0.57
CA VAL A 8 -1.51 7.98 0.03
C VAL A 8 -2.85 7.27 0.25
N GLN A 9 -3.44 6.76 -0.82
CA GLN A 9 -4.60 5.88 -0.76
C GLN A 9 -4.29 4.62 -1.55
N VAL A 10 -4.60 3.47 -0.97
CA VAL A 10 -4.41 2.17 -1.61
C VAL A 10 -5.74 1.46 -1.75
N ARG A 11 -5.90 0.73 -2.84
CA ARG A 11 -7.00 -0.18 -3.08
C ARG A 11 -6.44 -1.58 -3.20
N ILE A 12 -6.91 -2.46 -2.33
CA ILE A 12 -6.56 -3.86 -2.34
C ILE A 12 -7.68 -4.61 -3.07
N THR A 13 -7.31 -5.53 -3.94
CA THR A 13 -8.20 -6.50 -4.59
C THR A 13 -7.95 -7.84 -3.96
N TYR A 14 -9.04 -8.47 -3.51
CA TYR A 14 -9.00 -9.79 -2.91
C TYR A 14 -9.68 -10.79 -3.83
N ASP A 15 -9.14 -12.00 -3.86
CA ASP A 15 -9.79 -13.19 -4.41
C ASP A 15 -9.95 -14.17 -3.25
N GLY A 16 -11.18 -14.24 -2.71
CA GLY A 16 -11.47 -14.89 -1.43
C GLY A 16 -10.67 -14.27 -0.28
N ASP A 17 -9.79 -15.07 0.32
CA ASP A 17 -8.92 -14.66 1.42
C ASP A 17 -7.57 -14.08 0.99
N ARG A 18 -7.24 -14.17 -0.30
CA ARG A 18 -5.90 -13.80 -0.81
C ARG A 18 -5.89 -12.43 -1.48
N ILE A 19 -4.83 -11.65 -1.26
CA ILE A 19 -4.58 -10.41 -1.98
C ILE A 19 -4.09 -10.74 -3.39
N THR A 20 -4.82 -10.29 -4.41
CA THR A 20 -4.49 -10.54 -5.83
C THR A 20 -3.98 -9.31 -6.56
N ALA A 21 -4.34 -8.11 -6.11
CA ALA A 21 -3.78 -6.88 -6.64
C ALA A 21 -3.81 -5.76 -5.61
N VAL A 22 -2.85 -4.85 -5.70
CA VAL A 22 -2.89 -3.58 -4.96
C VAL A 22 -2.67 -2.43 -5.93
N LYS A 23 -3.41 -1.35 -5.75
CA LYS A 23 -3.32 -0.15 -6.58
C LYS A 23 -3.30 1.09 -5.72
N MET A 24 -2.32 1.98 -5.92
CA MET A 24 -2.36 3.31 -5.33
C MET A 24 -3.38 4.18 -6.08
N LEU A 25 -4.42 4.64 -5.38
CA LEU A 25 -5.42 5.59 -5.87
C LEU A 25 -4.94 7.03 -5.72
N LYS A 26 -4.19 7.31 -4.66
CA LYS A 26 -3.58 8.61 -4.37
C LYS A 26 -2.14 8.38 -3.93
N GLN A 27 -1.22 9.17 -4.45
CA GLN A 27 0.19 9.16 -4.05
C GLN A 27 0.78 10.56 -4.28
N PRO A 28 1.81 10.95 -3.51
CA PRO A 28 2.58 12.15 -3.78
C PRO A 28 3.16 12.11 -5.20
N ASN A 29 3.10 13.24 -5.92
CA ASN A 29 3.63 13.32 -7.28
C ASN A 29 5.16 13.51 -7.27
N HIS A 30 5.90 12.45 -6.91
CA HIS A 30 7.35 12.41 -6.93
C HIS A 30 7.86 11.22 -7.76
N PRO A 31 8.93 11.39 -8.56
CA PRO A 31 9.45 10.31 -9.41
C PRO A 31 9.94 9.09 -8.60
N GLN A 32 10.42 9.32 -7.38
CA GLN A 32 10.82 8.25 -6.46
C GLN A 32 9.63 7.41 -6.00
N THR A 33 8.48 8.03 -5.78
CA THR A 33 7.22 7.37 -5.41
C THR A 33 6.79 6.42 -6.54
N THR A 34 6.74 6.91 -7.79
CA THR A 34 6.33 6.11 -8.95
C THR A 34 7.18 4.86 -9.17
N ALA A 35 8.50 4.97 -8.93
CA ALA A 35 9.42 3.84 -9.03
C ALA A 35 9.29 2.83 -7.85
N ALA A 36 8.87 3.31 -6.67
CA ALA A 36 8.66 2.47 -5.50
C ALA A 36 7.34 1.70 -5.53
N VAL A 37 6.27 2.28 -6.10
CA VAL A 37 4.94 1.66 -6.19
C VAL A 37 4.97 0.20 -6.68
N PRO A 38 5.56 -0.14 -7.84
CA PRO A 38 5.55 -1.52 -8.32
C PRO A 38 6.33 -2.48 -7.41
N LYS A 39 7.39 -2.01 -6.73
CA LYS A 39 8.15 -2.82 -5.78
C LYS A 39 7.31 -3.13 -4.53
N LEU A 40 6.70 -2.11 -3.95
CA LEU A 40 5.82 -2.25 -2.78
C LEU A 40 4.63 -3.18 -3.08
N ILE A 41 4.03 -3.08 -4.28
CA ILE A 41 2.95 -3.98 -4.70
C ILE A 41 3.45 -5.42 -4.80
N ALA A 42 4.59 -5.66 -5.43
CA ALA A 42 5.17 -7.01 -5.56
C ALA A 42 5.46 -7.64 -4.19
N GLU A 43 6.04 -6.87 -3.27
CA GLU A 43 6.28 -7.31 -1.89
C GLU A 43 4.97 -7.58 -1.16
N THR A 44 3.95 -6.75 -1.35
CA THR A 44 2.63 -6.98 -0.72
C THR A 44 2.00 -8.27 -1.21
N LEU A 45 2.09 -8.55 -2.51
CA LEU A 45 1.57 -9.78 -3.11
C LEU A 45 2.35 -11.01 -2.63
N ALA A 46 3.64 -10.86 -2.37
CA ALA A 46 4.48 -11.91 -1.81
C ALA A 46 4.20 -12.17 -0.32
N ALA A 47 4.19 -11.10 0.50
CA ALA A 47 3.98 -11.15 1.93
C ALA A 47 2.51 -11.44 2.32
N GLN A 48 1.57 -11.10 1.43
CA GLN A 48 0.12 -11.15 1.69
C GLN A 48 -0.29 -10.32 2.92
N SER A 49 0.48 -9.29 3.24
CA SER A 49 0.33 -8.45 4.42
C SER A 49 0.90 -7.06 4.17
N ALA A 50 0.68 -6.15 5.14
CA ALA A 50 1.30 -4.82 5.13
C ALA A 50 2.73 -4.80 5.70
N ASP A 51 3.25 -5.96 6.13
CA ASP A 51 4.60 -6.12 6.66
C ASP A 51 5.58 -6.33 5.51
N ILE A 52 5.82 -5.27 4.75
CA ILE A 52 6.74 -5.22 3.62
C ILE A 52 7.91 -4.30 3.94
N ASP A 53 8.98 -4.33 3.16
CA ASP A 53 10.13 -3.45 3.37
C ASP A 53 9.89 -2.03 2.84
N THR A 54 10.66 -1.06 3.35
CA THR A 54 10.65 0.29 2.78
C THR A 54 11.60 0.37 1.58
N VAL A 55 11.17 1.06 0.52
CA VAL A 55 12.04 1.27 -0.65
C VAL A 55 12.98 2.45 -0.39
N SER A 56 14.28 2.21 -0.53
CA SER A 56 15.30 3.27 -0.38
C SER A 56 15.03 4.43 -1.33
N GLY A 57 14.96 5.65 -0.78
CA GLY A 57 14.63 6.87 -1.52
C GLY A 57 13.13 7.16 -1.64
N ALA A 58 12.26 6.29 -1.12
CA ALA A 58 10.81 6.48 -1.10
C ALA A 58 10.22 6.14 0.28
N THR A 59 10.94 6.44 1.36
CA THR A 59 10.55 6.14 2.75
C THR A 59 9.15 6.68 3.07
N LEU A 60 8.91 7.98 2.83
CA LEU A 60 7.60 8.62 3.03
C LEU A 60 6.45 7.90 2.31
N THR A 61 6.70 7.48 1.06
CA THR A 61 5.70 6.74 0.27
C THR A 61 5.49 5.34 0.81
N SER A 62 6.57 4.67 1.21
CA SER A 62 6.53 3.31 1.73
C SER A 62 5.79 3.26 3.06
N ASP A 63 6.07 4.18 3.98
CA ASP A 63 5.35 4.29 5.26
C ASP A 63 3.86 4.57 5.04
N GLY A 64 3.52 5.59 4.22
CA GLY A 64 2.13 5.90 3.92
C GLY A 64 1.38 4.76 3.23
N TYR A 65 2.07 4.00 2.37
CA TYR A 65 1.53 2.81 1.73
C TYR A 65 1.26 1.69 2.74
N LYS A 66 2.24 1.36 3.60
CA LYS A 66 2.09 0.32 4.64
C LYS A 66 0.93 0.65 5.57
N GLU A 67 0.85 1.88 6.05
CA GLU A 67 -0.24 2.32 6.93
C GLU A 67 -1.61 2.21 6.25
N SER A 68 -1.71 2.62 4.99
CA SER A 68 -2.98 2.55 4.23
C SER A 68 -3.36 1.10 3.92
N LEU A 69 -2.36 0.28 3.62
CA LEU A 69 -2.51 -1.13 3.31
C LEU A 69 -2.95 -1.90 4.55
N GLN A 70 -2.31 -1.66 5.70
CA GLN A 70 -2.69 -2.27 6.96
C GLN A 70 -4.11 -1.88 7.34
N ALA A 71 -4.46 -0.59 7.25
CA ALA A 71 -5.82 -0.13 7.52
C ALA A 71 -6.87 -0.80 6.60
N ALA A 72 -6.55 -1.02 5.32
CA ALA A 72 -7.44 -1.70 4.39
C ALA A 72 -7.56 -3.21 4.65
N ILE A 73 -6.49 -3.86 5.12
CA ILE A 73 -6.51 -5.25 5.57
C ILE A 73 -7.32 -5.38 6.86
N ASP A 74 -7.07 -4.53 7.84
CA ASP A 74 -7.77 -4.50 9.13
C ASP A 74 -9.26 -4.23 8.94
N ALA A 75 -9.63 -3.33 8.02
CA ALA A 75 -11.02 -3.04 7.67
C ALA A 75 -11.75 -4.22 7.00
N LYS A 76 -11.04 -5.16 6.38
CA LYS A 76 -11.62 -6.43 5.88
C LYS A 76 -11.84 -7.44 7.01
N GLY A 77 -10.97 -7.42 8.03
CA GLY A 77 -11.01 -8.35 9.16
C GLY A 77 -12.01 -8.01 10.26
N ALA A 78 -12.67 -6.85 10.18
CA ALA A 78 -13.65 -6.36 11.14
C ALA A 78 -15.11 -6.70 10.76
#